data_AF-A0A5D2BHG4-F1
#
_entry.id   AF-A0A5D2BHG4-F1
#
_cell.length_a   1.000
_cell.length_b   1.000
_cell.length_c   1.000
_cell.angle_alpha   90.00
_cell.angle_beta   90.00
_cell.angle_gamma   90.00
#
_symmetry.space_group_name_H-M   'P 1'
#
loop_
_entity.id
_entity.type
_entity.pdbx_description
1 polymer ?
#
loop_
_entity_poly.entity_id
_entity_poly.type
_entity_poly.pdbx_seq_one_letter_code
_entity_poly.pdbx_strand_id
1 'polypeptide(L)'
;MAMVEVEKNYEDVHQNWGHRIPVEEDYYYDWHNQPPVGFRFLPTPEELVKQYLIKKVLGNPLPVSDFLEVEEAEFYTTPPMSCGSWKLRKTREIFDTMGNKIAFKFYFVYYSKLGKTHWRIDEFRLPAKFYKDFKVDDEWAMGRLIRGREYF
;
A
#
# COMPACT_ATOMS: atom_id res chain seq x y z
N MET A 1 -2.19 -8.21 -9.31
CA MET A 1 -1.67 -6.82 -9.28
C MET A 1 -1.66 -6.28 -7.86
N ALA A 2 -0.87 -5.26 -7.55
CA ALA A 2 -0.90 -4.61 -6.23
C ALA A 2 -1.01 -3.08 -6.36
N MET A 3 -1.85 -2.48 -5.51
CA MET A 3 -1.82 -1.04 -5.24
C MET A 3 -0.97 -0.79 -4.02
N VAL A 4 0.00 0.12 -4.10
CA VAL A 4 0.98 0.35 -3.04
C VAL A 4 0.91 1.78 -2.56
N GLU A 5 0.59 1.94 -1.29
CA GLU A 5 0.84 3.16 -0.53
C GLU A 5 2.29 3.17 -0.10
N VAL A 6 3.06 4.12 -0.63
CA VAL A 6 4.39 4.42 -0.13
C VAL A 6 4.24 5.58 0.86
N GLU A 7 4.57 5.34 2.12
CA GLU A 7 4.61 6.43 3.11
C GLU A 7 5.68 7.43 2.67
N LYS A 8 5.23 8.58 2.12
CA LYS A 8 6.08 9.63 1.57
C LYS A 8 6.87 10.31 2.70
N ASN A 9 7.97 9.72 3.16
CA ASN A 9 9.07 10.54 3.66
C ASN A 9 9.78 11.09 2.43
N TYR A 10 9.74 12.41 2.28
CA TYR A 10 10.25 13.16 1.13
C TYR A 10 11.68 12.76 0.72
N GLU A 11 12.52 12.36 1.69
CA GLU A 11 13.90 11.93 1.46
C GLU A 11 14.05 10.52 0.87
N ASP A 12 13.12 9.59 1.16
CA ASP A 12 13.18 8.19 0.68
C ASP A 12 12.66 8.07 -0.78
N VAL A 13 11.75 8.96 -1.21
CA VAL A 13 11.15 8.95 -2.55
C VAL A 13 12.18 9.33 -3.62
N HIS A 14 13.01 10.34 -3.36
CA HIS A 14 14.05 10.77 -4.30
C HIS A 14 15.17 9.74 -4.48
N GLN A 15 15.49 8.94 -3.46
CA GLN A 15 16.56 7.95 -3.55
C GLN A 15 16.16 6.68 -4.32
N ASN A 16 14.88 6.30 -4.33
CA ASN A 16 14.44 5.02 -4.93
C ASN A 16 13.55 5.13 -6.17
N TRP A 17 12.89 6.27 -6.41
CA TRP A 17 11.89 6.40 -7.49
C TRP A 17 12.06 7.64 -8.36
N GLY A 18 13.20 8.33 -8.26
CA GLY A 18 13.47 9.59 -8.96
C GLY A 18 13.35 9.55 -10.49
N HIS A 19 13.30 8.36 -11.11
CA HIS A 19 13.12 8.19 -12.56
C HIS A 19 11.66 8.04 -13.02
N ARG A 20 10.70 7.86 -12.10
CA ARG A 20 9.27 7.64 -12.44
C ARG A 20 8.39 8.86 -12.16
N ILE A 21 8.97 9.95 -11.67
CA ILE A 21 8.29 11.23 -11.48
C ILE A 21 8.50 12.04 -12.76
N PRO A 22 7.45 12.39 -13.52
CA PRO A 22 7.55 13.32 -14.63
C PRO A 22 8.18 14.62 -14.15
N VAL A 23 9.21 15.09 -14.85
CA VAL A 23 9.84 16.38 -14.61
C VAL A 23 8.74 17.44 -14.61
N GLU A 24 8.70 18.23 -13.54
CA GLU A 24 7.69 19.26 -13.25
C GLU A 24 7.47 20.19 -14.46
N GLU A 25 6.42 20.00 -15.25
CA GLU A 25 6.10 21.05 -16.24
C GLU A 25 4.63 21.47 -16.37
N ASP A 26 3.59 20.72 -15.96
CA ASP A 26 2.20 21.17 -16.23
C ASP A 26 1.10 20.84 -15.20
N TYR A 27 1.42 20.58 -13.93
CA TYR A 27 0.37 20.45 -12.90
C TYR A 27 0.02 21.82 -12.31
N TYR A 28 -1.02 22.46 -12.84
CA TYR A 28 -1.72 23.55 -12.16
C TYR A 28 -2.18 23.05 -10.79
N TYR A 29 -1.47 23.45 -9.73
CA TYR A 29 -1.85 23.19 -8.35
C TYR A 29 -3.24 23.77 -8.09
N ASP A 30 -4.25 22.90 -7.99
CA ASP A 30 -5.59 23.29 -7.53
C ASP A 30 -5.52 23.55 -6.01
N TRP A 31 -5.21 24.81 -5.66
CA TRP A 31 -5.12 25.27 -4.27
C TRP A 31 -6.43 25.11 -3.49
N HIS A 32 -7.57 24.92 -4.17
CA HIS A 32 -8.88 24.76 -3.52
C HIS A 32 -9.17 23.32 -3.07
N ASN A 33 -8.38 22.35 -3.52
CA ASN A 33 -8.50 20.93 -3.13
C ASN A 33 -7.31 20.40 -2.31
N GLN A 34 -6.42 21.28 -1.85
CA GLN A 34 -5.34 20.85 -0.97
C GLN A 34 -5.85 20.71 0.46
N PRO A 35 -5.58 19.58 1.13
CA PRO A 35 -5.94 19.43 2.52
C PRO A 35 -5.15 20.44 3.38
N PRO A 36 -5.71 20.92 4.50
CA PRO A 36 -5.04 21.90 5.35
C PRO A 36 -3.64 21.44 5.79
N VAL A 37 -2.75 22.41 6.03
CA VAL A 37 -1.43 22.13 6.59
C VAL A 37 -1.55 21.26 7.85
N GLY A 38 -0.79 20.17 7.88
CA GLY A 38 -0.82 19.20 8.99
C GLY A 38 -1.84 18.07 8.82
N PHE A 39 -2.71 18.11 7.82
CA PHE A 39 -3.52 16.95 7.44
C PHE A 39 -2.60 15.80 7.01
N ARG A 40 -2.88 14.61 7.53
CA ARG A 40 -2.14 13.40 7.21
C ARG A 40 -3.12 12.32 6.81
N PHE A 41 -2.77 11.60 5.76
CA PHE A 41 -3.48 10.39 5.39
C PHE A 41 -3.16 9.31 6.42
N LEU A 42 -4.14 8.98 7.27
CA LEU A 42 -4.03 7.99 8.35
C LEU A 42 -5.22 7.02 8.30
N PRO A 43 -5.40 6.28 7.20
CA PRO A 43 -6.55 5.40 7.06
C PRO A 43 -6.45 4.22 8.04
N THR A 44 -7.60 3.85 8.59
CA THR A 44 -7.77 2.60 9.31
C THR A 44 -7.65 1.40 8.36
N PRO A 45 -7.36 0.19 8.87
CA PRO A 45 -7.40 -1.03 8.06
C PRO A 45 -8.73 -1.24 7.33
N GLU A 46 -9.85 -0.89 7.97
CA GLU A 46 -11.18 -0.98 7.34
C GLU A 46 -11.30 0.02 6.18
N GLU A 47 -10.85 1.27 6.35
CA GLU A 47 -10.90 2.28 5.29
C GLU A 47 -10.00 1.92 4.10
N LEU A 48 -8.78 1.43 4.35
CA LEU A 48 -7.90 0.93 3.28
C LEU A 48 -8.59 -0.17 2.45
N VAL A 49 -9.29 -1.09 3.11
CA VAL A 49 -9.99 -2.16 2.41
C VAL A 49 -11.23 -1.63 1.68
N LYS A 50 -12.12 -0.90 2.35
CA LYS A 50 -13.42 -0.50 1.79
C LYS A 50 -13.32 0.66 0.80
N GLN A 51 -12.54 1.69 1.12
CA GLN A 51 -12.47 2.90 0.32
C GLN A 51 -11.43 2.82 -0.80
N TYR A 52 -10.47 1.89 -0.72
CA TYR A 52 -9.43 1.76 -1.73
C TYR A 52 -9.47 0.40 -2.42
N LEU A 53 -9.16 -0.69 -1.71
CA LEU A 53 -9.03 -2.01 -2.35
C LEU A 53 -10.32 -2.49 -3.01
N ILE A 54 -11.44 -2.49 -2.28
CA ILE A 54 -12.76 -2.90 -2.81
C ILE A 54 -13.17 -1.98 -3.96
N LYS A 55 -13.03 -0.65 -3.80
CA LYS A 55 -13.38 0.30 -4.87
C LYS A 55 -12.55 0.06 -6.13
N LYS A 56 -11.24 -0.17 -6.00
CA LYS A 56 -10.36 -0.49 -7.14
C LYS A 56 -10.80 -1.76 -7.84
N VAL A 57 -11.02 -2.85 -7.10
CA VAL A 57 -11.44 -4.15 -7.67
C VAL A 57 -12.78 -4.03 -8.40
N LEU A 58 -13.68 -3.17 -7.92
CA LEU A 58 -14.97 -2.93 -8.54
C LEU A 58 -14.95 -1.82 -9.61
N GLY A 59 -13.78 -1.25 -9.94
CA GLY A 59 -13.66 -0.17 -10.93
C GLY A 59 -14.29 1.17 -10.51
N ASN A 60 -14.54 1.36 -9.22
CA ASN A 60 -15.10 2.60 -8.68
C ASN A 60 -14.01 3.68 -8.51
N PRO A 61 -14.37 4.97 -8.61
CA PRO A 61 -13.42 6.07 -8.39
C PRO A 61 -12.87 6.05 -6.96
N LEU A 62 -11.56 6.24 -6.84
CA LEU A 62 -10.86 6.31 -5.56
C LEU A 62 -10.92 7.74 -4.97
N PRO A 63 -10.92 7.89 -3.63
CA PRO A 63 -11.01 9.21 -2.98
C PRO A 63 -9.81 10.12 -3.30
N VAL A 64 -8.61 9.55 -3.48
CA VAL A 64 -7.34 10.23 -3.84
C VAL A 64 -6.47 9.24 -4.62
N SER A 65 -5.68 9.72 -5.58
CA SER A 65 -5.04 8.91 -6.65
C SER A 65 -3.55 8.59 -6.47
N ASP A 66 -2.95 8.81 -5.30
CA ASP A 66 -1.49 8.67 -5.12
C ASP A 66 -1.03 7.25 -4.73
N PHE A 67 -1.60 6.22 -5.36
CA PHE A 67 -1.15 4.83 -5.17
C PHE A 67 -0.32 4.39 -6.37
N LEU A 68 0.78 3.68 -6.11
CA LEU A 68 1.56 3.04 -7.16
C LEU A 68 0.94 1.70 -7.51
N GLU A 69 0.53 1.51 -8.76
CA GLU A 69 0.17 0.20 -9.28
C GLU A 69 1.42 -0.52 -9.75
N VAL A 70 1.66 -1.70 -9.19
CA VAL A 70 2.82 -2.54 -9.49
C VAL A 70 2.39 -3.98 -9.68
N GLU A 71 3.20 -4.73 -10.43
CA GLU A 71 3.05 -6.18 -10.48
C GLU A 71 3.40 -6.79 -9.12
N GLU A 72 2.79 -7.93 -8.79
CA GLU A 72 3.02 -8.59 -7.50
C GLU A 72 4.50 -8.98 -7.30
N ALA A 73 5.18 -9.39 -8.37
CA ALA A 73 6.61 -9.69 -8.33
C ALA A 73 7.46 -8.43 -8.03
N GLU A 74 7.07 -7.28 -8.57
CA GLU A 74 7.74 -5.99 -8.32
C GLU A 74 7.53 -5.54 -6.88
N PHE A 75 6.32 -5.74 -6.33
CA PHE A 75 5.98 -5.33 -4.96
C PHE A 75 6.97 -5.85 -3.90
N TYR A 76 7.45 -7.08 -4.06
CA TYR A 76 8.41 -7.68 -3.13
C TYR A 76 9.88 -7.40 -3.47
N THR A 77 10.18 -6.86 -4.66
CA THR A 77 11.55 -6.72 -5.19
C THR A 77 12.00 -5.26 -5.36
N THR A 78 11.09 -4.31 -5.21
CA THR A 78 11.38 -2.88 -5.39
C THR A 78 12.42 -2.33 -4.40
N PRO A 79 13.33 -1.41 -4.80
CA PRO A 79 14.35 -0.79 -3.93
C PRO A 79 13.79 -0.19 -2.62
N PRO A 80 14.56 -0.21 -1.50
CA PRO A 80 16.03 -0.30 -1.41
C PRO A 80 16.62 -1.73 -1.31
N MET A 81 15.89 -2.74 -1.78
CA MET A 81 15.92 -4.10 -1.22
C MET A 81 16.59 -5.18 -2.10
N SER A 82 17.55 -4.83 -2.95
CA SER A 82 18.19 -5.77 -3.90
C SER A 82 18.99 -6.93 -3.27
N CYS A 83 19.18 -6.97 -1.93
CA CYS A 83 20.01 -7.99 -1.28
C CYS A 83 19.41 -8.62 0.01
N GLY A 84 18.11 -8.91 0.04
CA GLY A 84 17.46 -9.47 1.23
C GLY A 84 16.16 -10.22 0.97
N SER A 85 15.37 -10.48 2.02
CA SER A 85 14.12 -11.24 1.94
C SER A 85 13.03 -10.69 2.85
N TRP A 86 11.79 -10.71 2.37
CA TRP A 86 10.60 -10.46 3.17
C TRP A 86 10.20 -11.72 3.95
N LYS A 87 9.92 -11.57 5.25
CA LYS A 87 9.46 -12.67 6.10
C LYS A 87 8.10 -12.34 6.70
N LEU A 88 7.13 -13.23 6.50
CA LEU A 88 5.83 -13.15 7.15
C LEU A 88 6.00 -13.26 8.67
N ARG A 89 5.36 -12.36 9.41
CA ARG A 89 5.43 -12.33 10.87
C ARG A 89 4.08 -12.52 11.52
N LYS A 90 3.03 -11.96 10.93
CA LYS A 90 1.68 -12.05 11.48
C LYS A 90 0.64 -11.99 10.38
N THR A 91 -0.44 -12.76 10.55
CA THR A 91 -1.66 -12.66 9.75
C THR A 91 -2.83 -12.32 10.67
N ARG A 92 -3.74 -11.47 10.20
CA ARG A 92 -4.97 -11.10 10.92
C ARG A 92 -6.14 -11.04 9.95
N GLU A 93 -7.34 -11.27 10.46
CA GLU A 93 -8.57 -10.99 9.73
C GLU A 93 -9.01 -9.55 10.01
N ILE A 94 -9.58 -8.90 9.00
CA ILE A 94 -10.18 -7.56 9.11
C ILE A 94 -11.69 -7.70 8.97
N PHE A 95 -12.41 -7.12 9.92
CA PHE A 95 -13.86 -7.12 9.97
C PHE A 95 -14.38 -5.69 9.76
N ASP A 96 -15.56 -5.55 9.16
CA ASP A 96 -16.28 -4.28 9.15
C ASP A 96 -17.00 -4.05 10.50
N THR A 97 -17.61 -2.87 10.64
CA THR A 97 -18.43 -2.52 11.81
C THR A 97 -19.63 -3.44 12.05
N MET A 98 -20.05 -4.21 11.05
CA MET A 98 -21.14 -5.18 11.13
C MET A 98 -20.65 -6.59 11.52
N GLY A 99 -19.34 -6.78 11.68
CA GLY A 99 -18.72 -8.07 12.02
C GLY A 99 -18.49 -8.99 10.82
N ASN A 100 -18.67 -8.51 9.59
CA ASN A 100 -18.34 -9.29 8.40
C ASN A 100 -16.85 -9.24 8.13
N LYS A 101 -16.24 -10.40 7.85
CA LYS A 101 -14.84 -10.44 7.38
C LYS A 101 -14.74 -9.85 5.98
N ILE A 102 -13.98 -8.76 5.86
CA ILE A 102 -13.80 -8.01 4.61
C ILE A 102 -12.40 -8.20 3.99
N ALA A 103 -11.39 -8.60 4.76
CA ALA A 103 -10.04 -8.84 4.24
C ALA A 103 -9.18 -9.70 5.18
N PHE A 104 -8.03 -10.12 4.67
CA PHE A 104 -6.89 -10.62 5.43
C PHE A 104 -5.78 -9.57 5.40
N LYS A 105 -5.13 -9.36 6.54
CA LYS A 105 -3.94 -8.52 6.68
C LYS A 105 -2.72 -9.40 6.96
N PHE A 106 -1.71 -9.31 6.11
CA PHE A 106 -0.40 -9.94 6.25
C PHE A 106 0.64 -8.89 6.62
N TYR A 107 1.46 -9.19 7.62
CA TYR A 107 2.50 -8.31 8.13
C TYR A 107 3.86 -8.93 7.86
N PHE A 108 4.65 -8.27 7.02
CA PHE A 108 5.98 -8.70 6.60
C PHE A 108 7.04 -7.75 7.16
N VAL A 109 8.21 -8.31 7.46
CA VAL A 109 9.41 -7.55 7.84
C VAL A 109 10.54 -7.95 6.91
N TYR A 110 11.28 -6.97 6.41
CA TYR A 110 12.43 -7.19 5.54
C TYR A 110 13.70 -7.50 6.34
N TYR A 111 14.45 -8.48 5.85
CA TYR A 111 15.75 -8.89 6.37
C TYR A 111 16.81 -8.69 5.29
N SER A 112 17.78 -7.83 5.56
CA SER A 112 18.99 -7.69 4.75
C SER A 112 20.00 -8.78 5.11
N LYS A 113 21.12 -8.83 4.38
CA LYS A 113 22.28 -9.67 4.77
C LYS A 113 22.80 -9.38 6.18
N LEU A 114 22.63 -8.15 6.68
CA LEU A 114 23.06 -7.73 8.02
C LEU A 114 22.03 -8.05 9.11
N GLY A 115 20.86 -8.55 8.74
CA GLY A 115 19.80 -8.93 9.68
C GLY A 115 18.51 -8.14 9.49
N LYS A 116 17.70 -8.12 10.55
CA LYS A 116 16.37 -7.48 10.57
C LYS A 116 16.52 -5.99 10.26
N THR A 117 15.68 -5.49 9.37
CA THR A 117 15.60 -4.05 9.08
C THR A 117 14.34 -3.43 9.68
N HIS A 118 14.21 -2.11 9.56
CA HIS A 118 12.99 -1.39 9.93
C HIS A 118 11.93 -1.37 8.81
N TRP A 119 12.22 -1.96 7.65
CA TRP A 119 11.27 -2.02 6.54
C TRP A 119 10.20 -3.08 6.79
N ARG A 120 8.95 -2.66 6.59
CA ARG A 120 7.75 -3.44 6.87
C ARG A 120 6.74 -3.28 5.74
N ILE A 121 6.00 -4.34 5.47
CA ILE A 121 4.82 -4.30 4.58
C ILE A 121 3.60 -4.72 5.38
N ASP A 122 2.57 -3.90 5.32
CA ASP A 122 1.20 -4.32 5.62
C ASP A 122 0.49 -4.60 4.29
N GLU A 123 0.15 -5.86 4.04
CA GLU A 123 -0.54 -6.28 2.82
C GLU A 123 -1.97 -6.73 3.15
N PHE A 124 -2.94 -6.23 2.38
CA PHE A 124 -4.36 -6.51 2.53
C PHE A 124 -4.86 -7.25 1.29
N ARG A 125 -5.53 -8.40 1.50
CA ARG A 125 -6.16 -9.19 0.43
C ARG A 125 -7.64 -9.43 0.72
N LEU A 126 -8.47 -9.32 -0.31
CA LEU A 126 -9.89 -9.66 -0.21
C LEU A 126 -10.07 -11.19 -0.11
N PRO A 127 -11.12 -11.69 0.57
CA PRO A 127 -11.42 -13.12 0.60
C PRO A 127 -11.73 -13.66 -0.81
N ALA A 128 -11.30 -14.88 -1.13
CA ALA A 128 -11.56 -15.50 -2.43
C ALA A 128 -13.06 -15.53 -2.82
N LYS A 129 -13.96 -15.62 -1.82
CA LYS A 129 -15.42 -15.53 -2.05
C LYS A 129 -15.84 -14.19 -2.67
N PHE A 130 -15.16 -13.10 -2.33
CA PHE A 130 -15.47 -11.76 -2.86
C PHE A 130 -15.34 -11.74 -4.40
N TYR A 131 -14.21 -12.22 -4.93
CA TYR A 131 -13.97 -12.28 -6.37
C TYR A 131 -15.01 -13.14 -7.10
N LYS A 132 -15.41 -14.27 -6.49
CA LYS A 132 -16.48 -15.13 -7.02
C LYS A 132 -17.84 -14.44 -7.03
N ASP A 133 -18.21 -13.78 -5.94
CA ASP A 133 -19.51 -13.12 -5.78
C ASP A 133 -19.66 -11.95 -6.75
N PHE A 134 -18.58 -11.19 -6.97
CA PHE A 134 -18.56 -10.03 -7.89
C PHE A 134 -18.12 -10.37 -9.31
N LYS A 135 -17.77 -11.62 -9.61
CA LYS A 135 -17.30 -12.10 -10.92
C LYS A 135 -16.13 -11.27 -11.47
N VAL A 136 -15.15 -11.03 -10.60
CA VAL A 136 -13.91 -10.32 -10.97
C VAL A 136 -12.78 -11.33 -11.06
N ASP A 137 -12.13 -11.39 -12.22
CA ASP A 137 -11.05 -12.34 -12.49
C ASP A 137 -9.69 -11.86 -11.98
N ASP A 138 -9.48 -10.54 -11.92
CA ASP A 138 -8.23 -9.95 -11.48
C ASP A 138 -8.14 -9.86 -9.95
N GLU A 139 -7.19 -10.60 -9.37
CA GLU A 139 -6.88 -10.47 -7.95
C GLU A 139 -5.95 -9.27 -7.68
N TRP A 140 -6.40 -8.44 -6.73
CA TRP A 140 -5.66 -7.28 -6.25
C TRP A 140 -5.25 -7.44 -4.79
N ALA A 141 -4.06 -6.93 -4.47
CA ALA A 141 -3.63 -6.68 -3.11
C ALA A 141 -3.44 -5.18 -2.89
N MET A 142 -3.67 -4.73 -1.65
CA MET A 142 -3.31 -3.39 -1.21
C MET A 142 -2.11 -3.50 -0.29
N GLY A 143 -0.98 -2.92 -0.67
CA GLY A 143 0.26 -2.91 0.10
C GLY A 143 0.52 -1.55 0.71
N ARG A 144 1.02 -1.51 1.94
CA ARG A 144 1.57 -0.30 2.56
C ARG A 144 3.01 -0.56 2.96
N LEU A 145 3.94 0.13 2.30
CA LEU A 145 5.37 0.05 2.57
C LEU A 145 5.76 1.10 3.60
N ILE A 146 6.36 0.64 4.71
CA ILE A 146 6.65 1.46 5.89
C ILE A 146 8.11 1.29 6.30
N ARG A 147 8.81 2.40 6.53
CA ARG A 147 10.10 2.41 7.22
C ARG A 147 9.89 2.76 8.69
N GLY A 148 10.02 1.77 9.58
CA GLY A 148 9.94 1.99 11.02
C GLY A 148 11.04 2.90 11.56
N ARG A 149 10.79 3.55 12.69
CA ARG A 149 11.74 4.43 13.40
C ARG A 149 12.33 3.81 14.68
N GLU A 150 11.96 2.58 15.01
CA GLU A 150 12.36 1.91 16.25
C GLU A 150 13.72 1.24 16.08
N TYR A 151 14.79 1.88 16.56
CA TYR A 151 16.10 1.27 16.77
C TYR A 151 16.02 0.40 18.03
N PHE A 152 16.10 -0.93 17.88
CA PHE A 152 16.24 -1.85 19.01
C PHE A 152 17.72 -2.12 19.25
#